data_AF-A0A2T2T6J3-F1
#
_entry.id   AF-A0A2T2T6J3-F1
#
_cell.length_a   1.000
_cell.length_b   1.000
_cell.length_c   1.000
_cell.angle_alpha   90.00
_cell.angle_beta   90.00
_cell.angle_gamma   90.00
#
_symmetry.space_group_name_H-M   'P 1'
#
loop_
_entity.id
_entity.type
_entity.pdbx_description
1 polymer ?
#
loop_
_entity_poly.entity_id
_entity_poly.type
_entity_poly.pdbx_seq_one_letter_code
_entity_poly.pdbx_strand_id
1 'polypeptide(L)'
;MFALPRLVPRRRSAWLLAAVFVLLGGLPARPAHAQQQQDRPAPSALPDSGAAITYEEAVRLALERNYQLRQARNTVTSQSISVDQNRAQFYPNLSLSASGRRDFGRNFSQSQGEILSQSSSGANFEARSQINLFNGFRDDATLDEAQARTQAAGNTLQRTRRDVVFQVLQRYIQLAQNRALVDVRRQQLELRQQQLEQTQAQIEVGEKAPSAVYQLQADVAAARQELVQAQRNADISKTELVRLLVLDPFGSYSFKTSALDDELDTATAPAPYQLDQLLERAYDQREDLHAQQASIAADEQNVRAARGGFWPRLDLSFNYGSNWNSLSRRAIPGTGTPPRQGRITPADGGEPIMIDIPGTGEPPETRQTAFFDQLDARRGGGLSVSLSYTLFDRFQTRYNVEQAQVQLENARFQKELLRQDIAVEARQALVEYRNARTSLEVATQRLEAARQAQEAAQERYRLGAATYVELADANTSLAQAQSDRVSARYDLLLQQQRLDYVTGTLDPEAPLAR
;
A
#
# COMPACT_ATOMS: atom_id res chain seq x y z
N MET A 1 6.26 -48.87 14.62
CA MET A 1 7.08 -48.28 15.69
C MET A 1 7.44 -46.86 15.25
N PHE A 2 6.56 -45.87 15.47
CA PHE A 2 6.82 -44.48 15.12
C PHE A 2 6.25 -43.57 16.20
N ALA A 3 7.11 -42.66 16.67
CA ALA A 3 6.97 -41.85 17.86
C ALA A 3 6.04 -40.66 17.65
N LEU A 4 5.19 -40.40 18.64
CA LEU A 4 4.42 -39.16 18.81
C LEU A 4 5.37 -37.99 19.13
N PRO A 5 5.23 -36.81 18.49
CA PRO A 5 5.89 -35.61 18.97
C PRO A 5 5.09 -34.98 20.13
N ARG A 6 5.83 -34.59 21.17
CA ARG A 6 5.36 -33.94 22.39
C ARG A 6 4.62 -32.63 22.07
N LEU A 7 3.35 -32.56 22.45
CA LEU A 7 2.55 -31.33 22.53
C LEU A 7 3.05 -30.48 23.71
N VAL A 8 3.60 -29.30 23.41
CA VAL A 8 3.83 -28.23 24.38
C VAL A 8 2.47 -27.58 24.70
N PRO A 9 2.09 -27.39 25.98
CA PRO A 9 0.79 -26.80 26.31
C PRO A 9 0.86 -25.28 26.12
N ARG A 10 0.35 -24.78 24.98
CA ARG A 10 -0.02 -23.36 24.87
C ARG A 10 -1.45 -23.17 25.36
N ARG A 11 -1.60 -22.23 26.31
CA ARG A 11 -2.82 -21.76 26.97
C ARG A 11 -4.04 -21.73 26.03
N ARG A 12 -4.84 -22.80 26.00
CA ARG A 12 -6.05 -22.94 25.15
C ARG A 12 -7.37 -23.01 25.94
N SER A 13 -7.35 -22.92 27.26
CA SER A 13 -8.54 -23.17 28.11
C SER A 13 -9.34 -21.93 28.53
N ALA A 14 -8.99 -20.72 28.11
CA ALA A 14 -9.67 -19.49 28.56
C ALA A 14 -10.76 -18.96 27.61
N TRP A 15 -10.85 -19.42 26.36
CA TRP A 15 -11.70 -18.79 25.34
C TRP A 15 -13.09 -19.44 25.17
N LEU A 16 -13.24 -20.72 25.51
CA LEU A 16 -14.52 -21.43 25.39
C LEU A 16 -15.58 -20.97 26.40
N LEU A 17 -15.17 -20.40 27.54
CA LEU A 17 -16.09 -19.87 28.56
C LEU A 17 -16.50 -18.42 28.32
N ALA A 18 -15.79 -17.67 27.47
CA ALA A 18 -16.13 -16.28 27.17
C ALA A 18 -17.24 -16.15 26.11
N ALA A 19 -17.40 -17.13 25.21
CA ALA A 19 -18.38 -17.07 24.10
C ALA A 19 -19.85 -17.20 24.55
N VAL A 20 -20.12 -17.83 25.70
CA VAL A 20 -21.48 -17.96 26.24
C VAL A 20 -21.92 -16.71 27.01
N PHE A 21 -20.99 -15.88 27.51
CA PHE A 21 -21.29 -14.70 28.31
C PHE A 21 -21.59 -13.43 27.48
N VAL A 22 -21.31 -13.43 26.17
CA VAL A 22 -21.50 -12.26 25.28
C VAL A 22 -22.96 -12.11 24.81
N LEU A 23 -23.82 -13.13 24.97
CA LEU A 23 -25.24 -13.06 24.58
C LEU A 23 -26.14 -12.25 25.53
N LEU A 24 -25.64 -11.80 26.69
CA LEU A 24 -26.43 -11.06 27.71
C LEU A 24 -25.80 -9.75 28.21
N GLY A 25 -24.58 -9.41 27.76
CA GLY A 25 -23.90 -8.17 28.16
C GLY A 25 -23.60 -7.32 26.92
N GLY A 26 -24.16 -6.10 26.87
CA GLY A 26 -23.94 -5.16 25.78
C GLY A 26 -22.47 -5.02 25.43
N LEU A 27 -22.13 -5.29 24.18
CA LEU A 27 -20.81 -4.98 23.64
C LEU A 27 -20.66 -3.45 23.62
N PRO A 28 -19.59 -2.88 24.18
CA PRO A 28 -19.20 -1.53 23.83
C PRO A 28 -18.79 -1.57 22.36
N ALA A 29 -19.60 -0.97 21.49
CA ALA A 29 -19.16 -0.55 20.19
C ALA A 29 -18.01 0.44 20.40
N ARG A 30 -16.76 -0.04 20.42
CA ARG A 30 -15.61 0.81 20.20
C ARG A 30 -15.56 1.06 18.70
N PRO A 31 -15.74 2.31 18.23
CA PRO A 31 -15.23 2.67 16.93
C PRO A 31 -13.70 2.63 17.01
N ALA A 32 -13.12 1.46 16.76
CA ALA A 32 -11.74 1.42 16.28
C ALA A 32 -11.72 2.19 14.96
N HIS A 33 -10.66 2.97 14.74
CA HIS A 33 -10.37 3.78 13.53
C HIS A 33 -10.74 5.27 13.55
N ALA A 34 -11.33 5.82 14.62
CA ALA A 34 -11.33 7.28 14.79
C ALA A 34 -10.00 7.84 15.32
N GLN A 35 -9.12 7.02 15.91
CA GLN A 35 -7.90 7.49 16.58
C GLN A 35 -6.61 7.46 15.74
N GLN A 36 -6.57 6.80 14.57
CA GLN A 36 -5.37 6.84 13.70
C GLN A 36 -5.33 8.03 12.72
N GLN A 37 -6.36 8.88 12.68
CA GLN A 37 -6.25 10.18 12.01
C GLN A 37 -5.55 11.25 12.88
N GLN A 38 -5.37 11.02 14.18
CA GLN A 38 -4.79 12.00 15.12
C GLN A 38 -3.26 11.91 15.27
N ASP A 39 -2.62 10.80 14.88
CA ASP A 39 -1.14 10.69 14.83
C ASP A 39 -0.56 11.06 13.45
N ARG A 40 -1.33 11.78 12.62
CA ARG A 40 -0.73 12.46 11.47
C ARG A 40 0.18 13.55 12.04
N PRO A 41 1.52 13.50 11.89
CA PRO A 41 2.28 14.72 12.03
C PRO A 41 1.61 15.73 11.10
N ALA A 42 1.21 16.88 11.64
CA ALA A 42 0.77 17.99 10.80
C ALA A 42 1.83 18.14 9.69
N PRO A 43 1.42 18.29 8.41
CA PRO A 43 2.40 18.45 7.35
C PRO A 43 3.37 19.53 7.80
N SER A 44 4.65 19.16 7.89
CA SER A 44 5.71 20.06 8.31
C SER A 44 5.52 21.38 7.58
N ALA A 45 5.49 22.50 8.33
CA ALA A 45 5.32 23.81 7.74
C ALA A 45 6.30 23.94 6.58
N LEU A 46 5.81 24.44 5.44
CA LEU A 46 6.71 24.74 4.32
C LEU A 46 7.86 25.59 4.89
N PRO A 47 9.13 25.32 4.51
CA PRO A 47 10.21 26.19 4.91
C PRO A 47 9.81 27.64 4.59
N ASP A 48 10.07 28.55 5.54
CA ASP A 48 9.75 29.98 5.40
C ASP A 48 10.17 30.45 4.00
N SER A 49 9.36 31.32 3.39
CA SER A 49 9.36 31.73 1.97
C SER A 49 10.63 32.42 1.43
N GLY A 50 11.79 32.14 2.03
CA GLY A 50 13.13 32.45 1.54
C GLY A 50 14.21 31.40 1.87
N ALA A 51 13.91 30.32 2.60
CA ALA A 51 14.89 29.29 2.94
C ALA A 51 15.12 28.31 1.77
N ALA A 52 16.39 28.09 1.40
CA ALA A 52 16.76 27.18 0.32
C ALA A 52 16.68 25.72 0.79
N ILE A 53 15.87 24.92 0.10
CA ILE A 53 15.63 23.51 0.42
C ILE A 53 16.91 22.71 0.18
N THR A 54 17.39 22.07 1.23
CA THR A 54 18.52 21.12 1.21
C THR A 54 18.08 19.75 0.69
N TYR A 55 19.02 18.84 0.44
CA TYR A 55 18.67 17.49 0.02
C TYR A 55 17.91 16.73 1.10
N GLU A 56 18.36 16.82 2.34
CA GLU A 56 17.77 16.15 3.49
C GLU A 56 16.31 16.60 3.69
N GLU A 57 16.06 17.90 3.52
CA GLU A 57 14.71 18.46 3.54
C GLU A 57 13.87 18.00 2.36
N ALA A 58 14.45 17.90 1.15
CA ALA A 58 13.76 17.37 -0.02
C ALA A 58 13.35 15.90 0.21
N VAL A 59 14.25 15.06 0.75
CA VAL A 59 13.92 13.67 1.09
C VAL A 59 12.82 13.61 2.14
N ARG A 60 12.93 14.39 3.22
CA ARG A 60 11.88 14.47 4.25
C ARG A 60 10.52 14.84 3.66
N LEU A 61 10.47 15.90 2.84
CA LEU A 61 9.24 16.33 2.16
C LEU A 61 8.66 15.23 1.27
N ALA A 62 9.50 14.52 0.51
CA ALA A 62 9.05 13.40 -0.31
C ALA A 62 8.49 12.25 0.55
N LEU A 63 9.18 11.87 1.63
CA LEU A 63 8.75 10.80 2.54
C LEU A 63 7.45 11.11 3.29
N GLU A 64 7.13 12.40 3.47
CA GLU A 64 5.88 12.85 4.07
C GLU A 64 4.73 12.92 3.05
N ARG A 65 4.99 13.48 1.87
CA ARG A 65 3.93 13.94 0.95
C ARG A 65 3.74 13.07 -0.29
N ASN A 66 4.73 12.28 -0.70
CA ASN A 66 4.69 11.52 -1.94
C ASN A 66 3.50 10.55 -1.99
N TYR A 67 2.75 10.60 -3.11
CA TYR A 67 1.51 9.83 -3.27
C TYR A 67 1.74 8.32 -3.35
N GLN A 68 2.84 7.86 -3.99
CA GLN A 68 3.14 6.44 -4.11
C GLN A 68 3.41 5.83 -2.74
N LEU A 69 4.18 6.54 -1.89
CA LEU A 69 4.44 6.09 -0.52
C LEU A 69 3.17 6.07 0.33
N ARG A 70 2.27 7.06 0.18
CA ARG A 70 0.97 7.08 0.86
C ARG A 70 0.06 5.94 0.40
N GLN A 71 0.05 5.63 -0.90
CA GLN A 71 -0.68 4.48 -1.44
C GLN A 71 -0.13 3.16 -0.89
N ALA A 72 1.19 2.99 -0.83
CA ALA A 72 1.83 1.81 -0.23
C ALA A 72 1.46 1.66 1.27
N ARG A 73 1.43 2.77 2.03
CA ARG A 73 0.95 2.75 3.43
C ARG A 73 -0.51 2.32 3.52
N ASN A 74 -1.39 2.86 2.67
CA ASN A 74 -2.80 2.46 2.62
C ASN A 74 -2.96 0.97 2.31
N THR A 75 -2.10 0.41 1.45
CA THR A 75 -2.09 -1.04 1.15
C THR A 75 -1.74 -1.84 2.41
N VAL A 76 -0.72 -1.46 3.18
CA VAL A 76 -0.39 -2.11 4.47
C VAL A 76 -1.58 -2.01 5.45
N THR A 77 -2.19 -0.83 5.58
CA THR A 77 -3.38 -0.65 6.42
C THR A 77 -4.52 -1.58 5.97
N SER A 78 -4.79 -1.66 4.67
CA SER A 78 -5.80 -2.56 4.11
C SER A 78 -5.53 -4.03 4.47
N GLN A 79 -4.28 -4.49 4.34
CA GLN A 79 -3.90 -5.86 4.73
C GLN A 79 -4.05 -6.09 6.23
N SER A 80 -3.70 -5.09 7.07
CA SER A 80 -3.90 -5.19 8.52
C SER A 80 -5.38 -5.29 8.91
N ILE A 81 -6.27 -4.58 8.21
CA ILE A 81 -7.72 -4.73 8.37
C ILE A 81 -8.17 -6.14 7.99
N SER A 82 -7.59 -6.74 6.93
CA SER A 82 -7.86 -8.13 6.59
C SER A 82 -7.41 -9.11 7.67
N VAL A 83 -6.32 -8.85 8.40
CA VAL A 83 -5.95 -9.64 9.59
C VAL A 83 -7.02 -9.55 10.67
N ASP A 84 -7.53 -8.35 10.94
CA ASP A 84 -8.59 -8.14 11.93
C ASP A 84 -9.91 -8.78 11.50
N GLN A 85 -10.25 -8.73 10.21
CA GLN A 85 -11.42 -9.42 9.65
C GLN A 85 -11.32 -10.94 9.80
N ASN A 86 -10.17 -11.54 9.49
CA ASN A 86 -9.94 -12.97 9.69
C ASN A 86 -9.95 -13.34 11.18
N ARG A 87 -9.40 -12.48 12.05
CA ARG A 87 -9.52 -12.65 13.51
C ARG A 87 -10.97 -12.55 13.99
N ALA A 88 -11.80 -11.75 13.32
CA ALA A 88 -13.21 -11.60 13.67
C ALA A 88 -14.06 -12.83 13.32
N GLN A 89 -13.60 -13.70 12.41
CA GLN A 89 -14.31 -14.95 12.07
C GLN A 89 -14.40 -15.93 13.24
N PHE A 90 -13.57 -15.75 14.27
CA PHE A 90 -13.61 -16.53 15.51
C PHE A 90 -14.65 -16.03 16.52
N TYR A 91 -15.35 -14.93 16.24
CA TYR A 91 -16.44 -14.41 17.07
C TYR A 91 -17.81 -14.82 16.51
N PRO A 92 -18.84 -14.95 17.38
CA PRO A 92 -20.20 -15.11 16.90
C PRO A 92 -20.65 -13.87 16.12
N ASN A 93 -21.41 -14.09 15.05
CA ASN A 93 -22.18 -13.00 14.44
C ASN A 93 -23.50 -12.79 15.19
N LEU A 94 -24.13 -11.64 15.01
CA LEU A 94 -25.52 -11.40 15.46
C LEU A 94 -26.26 -10.66 14.35
N SER A 95 -27.28 -11.30 13.80
CA SER A 95 -28.16 -10.71 12.80
C SER A 95 -29.57 -10.58 13.37
N LEU A 96 -30.15 -9.38 13.26
CA LEU A 96 -31.55 -9.11 13.58
C LEU A 96 -32.29 -8.94 12.26
N SER A 97 -33.38 -9.68 12.08
CA SER A 97 -34.21 -9.60 10.89
C SER A 97 -35.67 -9.41 11.29
N ALA A 98 -36.36 -8.57 10.53
CA ALA A 98 -37.79 -8.38 10.62
C ALA A 98 -38.36 -8.49 9.21
N SER A 99 -39.29 -9.42 8.99
CA SER A 99 -39.90 -9.66 7.69
C SER A 99 -41.41 -9.62 7.80
N GLY A 100 -42.07 -8.87 6.94
CA GLY A 100 -43.52 -8.90 6.75
C GLY A 100 -43.88 -9.69 5.51
N ARG A 101 -44.90 -10.54 5.60
CA ARG A 101 -45.44 -11.27 4.45
C ARG A 101 -46.95 -11.12 4.43
N ARG A 102 -47.52 -10.89 3.25
CA ARG A 102 -48.97 -10.94 3.05
C ARG A 102 -49.29 -11.96 1.98
N ASP A 103 -50.06 -12.96 2.38
CA ASP A 103 -50.61 -13.97 1.48
C ASP A 103 -52.06 -13.59 1.14
N PHE A 104 -52.40 -13.64 -0.14
CA PHE A 104 -53.74 -13.37 -0.66
C PHE A 104 -54.06 -14.37 -1.76
N GLY A 105 -55.35 -14.65 -1.95
CA GLY A 105 -55.83 -15.62 -2.92
C GLY A 105 -56.56 -16.78 -2.24
N ARG A 106 -56.55 -17.93 -2.91
CA ARG A 106 -57.28 -19.13 -2.50
C ARG A 106 -56.29 -20.14 -1.92
N ASN A 107 -56.46 -20.49 -0.65
CA ASN A 107 -55.66 -21.49 0.03
C ASN A 107 -56.53 -22.70 0.38
N PHE A 108 -56.09 -23.90 -0.01
CA PHE A 108 -56.78 -25.14 0.33
C PHE A 108 -56.57 -25.44 1.81
N SER A 109 -57.67 -25.51 2.58
CA SER A 109 -57.64 -25.83 4.00
C SER A 109 -57.75 -27.34 4.18
N GLN A 110 -56.64 -27.98 4.56
CA GLN A 110 -56.62 -29.43 4.79
C GLN A 110 -57.53 -29.87 5.96
N SER A 111 -57.79 -28.98 6.92
CA SER A 111 -58.68 -29.28 8.06
C SER A 111 -60.16 -29.21 7.71
N GLN A 112 -60.53 -28.42 6.70
CA GLN A 112 -61.93 -28.21 6.29
C GLN A 112 -62.26 -28.86 4.94
N GLY A 113 -61.26 -29.36 4.20
CA GLY A 113 -61.45 -30.00 2.90
C GLY A 113 -61.88 -29.05 1.78
N GLU A 114 -61.82 -27.74 2.01
CA GLU A 114 -62.36 -26.72 1.11
C GLU A 114 -61.32 -25.66 0.73
N ILE A 115 -61.57 -25.00 -0.40
CA ILE A 115 -60.78 -23.86 -0.85
C ILE A 115 -61.28 -22.62 -0.11
N LEU A 116 -60.48 -22.13 0.83
CA LEU A 116 -60.76 -20.88 1.53
C LEU A 116 -60.17 -19.71 0.74
N SER A 117 -60.98 -18.65 0.56
CA SER A 117 -60.48 -17.38 0.03
C SER A 117 -60.12 -16.48 1.20
N GLN A 118 -58.91 -16.63 1.73
CA GLN A 118 -58.47 -15.93 2.94
C GLN A 118 -57.16 -15.19 2.68
N SER A 119 -57.11 -13.92 3.07
CA SER A 119 -55.84 -13.18 3.12
C SER A 119 -55.28 -13.23 4.54
N SER A 120 -54.00 -13.53 4.67
CA SER A 120 -53.28 -13.49 5.93
C SER A 120 -52.10 -12.54 5.82
N SER A 121 -51.85 -11.76 6.86
CA SER A 121 -50.64 -10.96 7.01
C SER A 121 -49.86 -11.50 8.20
N GLY A 122 -48.57 -11.71 8.02
CA GLY A 122 -47.66 -12.15 9.05
C GLY A 122 -46.47 -11.22 9.18
N ALA A 123 -45.93 -11.13 10.38
CA ALA A 123 -44.66 -10.48 10.64
C ALA A 123 -43.79 -11.45 11.46
N ASN A 124 -42.55 -11.66 11.04
CA ASN A 124 -41.57 -12.46 11.76
C ASN A 124 -40.45 -11.54 12.23
N PHE A 125 -40.03 -11.72 13.47
CA PHE A 125 -38.87 -11.07 14.06
C PHE A 125 -37.91 -12.18 14.51
N GLU A 126 -36.70 -12.20 13.99
CA GLU A 126 -35.70 -13.23 14.29
C GLU A 126 -34.34 -12.59 14.58
N ALA A 127 -33.80 -12.91 15.74
CA ALA A 127 -32.40 -12.75 16.08
C ALA A 127 -31.68 -14.09 15.86
N ARG A 128 -30.62 -14.08 15.05
CA ARG A 128 -29.79 -15.26 14.81
C ARG A 128 -28.34 -14.93 15.11
N SER A 129 -27.67 -15.85 15.79
CA SER A 129 -26.24 -15.79 16.06
C SER A 129 -25.61 -17.12 15.70
N GLN A 130 -24.52 -17.09 14.93
CA GLN A 130 -23.77 -18.27 14.53
C GLN A 130 -22.29 -18.08 14.84
N ILE A 131 -21.65 -19.14 15.33
CA ILE A 131 -20.21 -19.23 15.50
C ILE A 131 -19.69 -20.52 14.88
N ASN A 132 -18.60 -20.39 14.13
CA ASN A 132 -17.86 -21.52 13.60
C ASN A 132 -16.93 -22.06 14.70
N LEU A 133 -17.16 -23.30 15.13
CA LEU A 133 -16.33 -23.95 16.15
C LEU A 133 -15.12 -24.64 15.53
N PHE A 134 -15.26 -25.13 14.29
CA PHE A 134 -14.18 -25.78 13.56
C PHE A 134 -14.45 -25.80 12.06
N ASN A 135 -13.48 -25.34 11.26
CA ASN A 135 -13.56 -25.30 9.79
C ASN A 135 -12.42 -26.05 9.11
N GLY A 136 -11.97 -27.18 9.67
CA GLY A 136 -10.85 -27.91 9.08
C GLY A 136 -9.53 -27.14 9.11
N PHE A 137 -9.30 -26.32 10.13
CA PHE A 137 -8.15 -25.39 10.24
C PHE A 137 -8.07 -24.33 9.13
N ARG A 138 -9.14 -24.13 8.34
CA ARG A 138 -9.17 -23.08 7.32
C ARG A 138 -9.01 -21.69 7.93
N ASP A 139 -9.76 -21.40 8.99
CA ASP A 139 -9.80 -20.06 9.59
C ASP A 139 -8.44 -19.68 10.23
N ASP A 140 -7.73 -20.67 10.80
CA ASP A 140 -6.36 -20.50 11.28
C ASP A 140 -5.40 -20.20 10.13
N ALA A 141 -5.49 -21.00 9.04
CA ALA A 141 -4.63 -20.83 7.87
C ALA A 141 -4.89 -19.49 7.15
N THR A 142 -6.14 -19.05 7.02
CA THR A 142 -6.46 -17.76 6.39
C THR A 142 -6.03 -16.57 7.26
N LEU A 143 -6.03 -16.72 8.59
CA LEU A 143 -5.45 -15.72 9.49
C LEU A 143 -3.92 -15.64 9.35
N ASP A 144 -3.23 -16.77 9.36
CA ASP A 144 -1.77 -16.82 9.15
C ASP A 144 -1.39 -16.30 7.75
N GLU A 145 -2.19 -16.60 6.73
CA GLU A 145 -2.05 -16.06 5.37
C GLU A 145 -2.14 -14.53 5.37
N ALA A 146 -3.19 -13.96 5.99
CA ALA A 146 -3.39 -12.52 6.04
C ALA A 146 -2.24 -11.80 6.77
N GLN A 147 -1.66 -12.43 7.80
CA GLN A 147 -0.48 -11.90 8.50
C GLN A 147 0.76 -11.88 7.59
N ALA A 148 1.02 -12.99 6.87
CA ALA A 148 2.12 -13.08 5.93
C ALA A 148 1.95 -12.09 4.75
N ARG A 149 0.73 -11.91 4.23
CA ARG A 149 0.42 -10.86 3.22
C ARG A 149 0.65 -9.45 3.76
N THR A 150 0.33 -9.20 5.02
CA THR A 150 0.61 -7.90 5.68
C THR A 150 2.11 -7.66 5.80
N GLN A 151 2.88 -8.68 6.17
CA GLN A 151 4.35 -8.61 6.21
C GLN A 151 4.94 -8.34 4.82
N ALA A 152 4.43 -9.02 3.78
CA ALA A 152 4.83 -8.77 2.39
C ALA A 152 4.57 -7.31 1.98
N ALA A 153 3.36 -6.80 2.25
CA ALA A 153 3.02 -5.40 1.99
C ALA A 153 3.91 -4.42 2.78
N GLY A 154 4.29 -4.75 4.02
CA GLY A 154 5.21 -3.96 4.84
C GLY A 154 6.61 -3.87 4.24
N ASN A 155 7.14 -4.97 3.72
CA ASN A 155 8.42 -4.99 3.02
C ASN A 155 8.35 -4.21 1.68
N THR A 156 7.27 -4.37 0.91
CA THR A 156 7.03 -3.56 -0.31
C THR A 156 6.95 -2.06 -0.01
N LEU A 157 6.40 -1.68 1.14
CA LEU A 157 6.38 -0.29 1.60
C LEU A 157 7.81 0.23 1.85
N GLN A 158 8.69 -0.56 2.46
CA GLN A 158 10.10 -0.16 2.65
C GLN A 158 10.84 -0.05 1.32
N ARG A 159 10.61 -0.98 0.38
CA ARG A 159 11.15 -0.85 -0.98
C ARG A 159 10.67 0.43 -1.66
N THR A 160 9.37 0.72 -1.58
CA THR A 160 8.78 1.95 -2.14
C THR A 160 9.39 3.20 -1.47
N ARG A 161 9.66 3.16 -0.17
CA ARG A 161 10.35 4.23 0.55
C ARG A 161 11.73 4.50 -0.08
N ARG A 162 12.53 3.45 -0.29
CA ARG A 162 13.85 3.53 -0.94
C ARG A 162 13.77 4.02 -2.38
N ASP A 163 12.78 3.56 -3.14
CA ASP A 163 12.55 4.01 -4.53
C ASP A 163 12.27 5.52 -4.58
N VAL A 164 11.43 6.04 -3.68
CA VAL A 164 11.14 7.48 -3.60
C VAL A 164 12.41 8.27 -3.24
N VAL A 165 13.19 7.81 -2.26
CA VAL A 165 14.47 8.45 -1.88
C VAL A 165 15.42 8.49 -3.07
N PHE A 166 15.61 7.36 -3.77
CA PHE A 166 16.50 7.28 -4.93
C PHE A 166 16.03 8.18 -6.08
N GLN A 167 14.71 8.26 -6.32
CA GLN A 167 14.16 9.20 -7.30
C GLN A 167 14.44 10.66 -6.92
N VAL A 168 14.32 11.03 -5.64
CA VAL A 168 14.66 12.38 -5.16
C VAL A 168 16.14 12.65 -5.39
N LEU A 169 16.99 11.70 -5.02
CA LEU A 169 18.44 11.76 -5.22
C LEU A 169 18.78 12.00 -6.70
N GLN A 170 18.23 11.21 -7.61
CA GLN A 170 18.45 11.37 -9.05
C GLN A 170 18.05 12.75 -9.55
N ARG A 171 16.87 13.25 -9.16
CA ARG A 171 16.38 14.58 -9.59
C ARG A 171 17.20 15.71 -8.97
N TYR A 172 17.64 15.55 -7.73
CA TYR A 172 18.46 16.54 -7.03
C TYR A 172 19.84 16.67 -7.66
N ILE A 173 20.51 15.54 -7.92
CA ILE A 173 21.80 15.49 -8.64
C ILE A 173 21.66 16.10 -10.04
N GLN A 174 20.59 15.78 -10.77
CA GLN A 174 20.35 16.34 -12.10
C GLN A 174 20.18 17.87 -12.07
N LEU A 175 19.49 18.42 -11.06
CA LEU A 175 19.34 19.85 -10.86
C LEU A 175 20.70 20.50 -10.53
N ALA A 176 21.49 19.89 -9.66
CA ALA A 176 22.81 20.38 -9.31
C ALA A 176 23.74 20.41 -10.54
N GLN A 177 23.77 19.32 -11.33
CA GLN A 177 24.50 19.25 -12.59
C GLN A 177 24.10 20.36 -13.57
N ASN A 178 22.79 20.55 -13.80
CA ASN A 178 22.31 21.57 -14.73
C ASN A 178 22.67 22.99 -14.27
N ARG A 179 22.70 23.25 -12.96
CA ARG A 179 23.14 24.53 -12.40
C ARG A 179 24.64 24.75 -12.57
N ALA A 180 25.46 23.74 -12.29
CA ALA A 180 26.89 23.81 -12.54
C ALA A 180 27.20 24.09 -14.03
N LEU A 181 26.42 23.49 -14.95
CA LEU A 181 26.53 23.79 -16.38
C LEU A 181 26.10 25.23 -16.72
N VAL A 182 25.10 25.80 -16.05
CA VAL A 182 24.75 27.23 -16.21
C VAL A 182 25.93 28.12 -15.82
N ASP A 183 26.64 27.78 -14.75
CA ASP A 183 27.81 28.55 -14.30
C ASP A 183 28.97 28.47 -15.31
N VAL A 184 29.23 27.28 -15.87
CA VAL A 184 30.20 27.10 -16.99
C VAL A 184 29.81 27.95 -18.20
N ARG A 185 28.55 27.91 -18.64
CA ARG A 185 28.08 28.71 -19.80
C ARG A 185 28.12 30.22 -19.52
N ARG A 186 27.90 30.63 -18.27
CA ARG A 186 28.01 32.04 -17.88
C ARG A 186 29.46 32.53 -17.99
N GLN A 187 30.42 31.77 -17.44
CA GLN A 187 31.84 32.10 -17.53
C GLN A 187 32.32 32.14 -18.99
N GLN A 188 31.85 31.21 -19.84
CA GLN A 188 32.16 31.19 -21.27
C GLN A 188 31.62 32.42 -22.01
N LEU A 189 30.40 32.87 -21.70
CA LEU A 189 29.83 34.09 -22.27
C LEU A 189 30.65 35.32 -21.87
N GLU A 190 31.01 35.43 -20.59
CA GLU A 190 31.81 36.54 -20.07
C GLU A 190 33.18 36.61 -20.75
N LEU A 191 33.85 35.46 -20.92
CA LEU A 191 35.13 35.37 -21.65
C LEU A 191 34.99 35.85 -23.12
N ARG A 192 33.94 35.44 -23.82
CA ARG A 192 33.69 35.86 -25.22
C ARG A 192 33.37 37.35 -25.33
N GLN A 193 32.67 37.91 -24.35
CA GLN A 193 32.39 39.35 -24.29
C GLN A 193 33.68 40.16 -24.09
N GLN A 194 34.54 39.75 -23.15
CA GLN A 194 35.85 40.37 -22.95
C GLN A 194 36.71 40.31 -24.23
N GLN A 195 36.69 39.20 -24.95
CA GLN A 195 37.42 39.05 -26.21
C GLN A 195 36.90 39.99 -27.30
N LEU A 196 35.58 40.20 -27.38
CA LEU A 196 34.95 41.15 -28.29
C LEU A 196 35.37 42.59 -27.96
N GLU A 197 35.31 42.98 -26.70
CA GLU A 197 35.70 44.33 -26.24
C GLU A 197 37.17 44.63 -26.55
N GLN A 198 38.07 43.68 -26.24
CA GLN A 198 39.50 43.82 -26.56
C GLN A 198 39.74 43.96 -28.07
N THR A 199 39.03 43.18 -28.88
CA THR A 199 39.19 43.22 -30.34
C THR A 199 38.63 44.50 -30.94
N GLN A 200 37.52 45.03 -30.40
CA GLN A 200 36.97 46.33 -30.81
C GLN A 200 37.98 47.46 -30.55
N ALA A 201 38.59 47.49 -29.37
CA ALA A 201 39.64 48.47 -29.06
C ALA A 201 40.83 48.38 -30.02
N GLN A 202 41.25 47.17 -30.42
CA GLN A 202 42.32 46.97 -31.41
C GLN A 202 41.96 47.47 -32.81
N ILE A 203 40.67 47.45 -33.19
CA ILE A 203 40.20 47.95 -34.47
C ILE A 203 40.16 49.48 -34.48
N GLU A 204 39.78 50.10 -33.36
CA GLU A 204 39.78 51.57 -33.22
C GLU A 204 41.18 52.17 -33.42
N VAL A 205 42.23 51.45 -33.01
CA VAL A 205 43.63 51.83 -33.25
C VAL A 205 44.19 51.32 -34.58
N GLY A 206 43.38 50.68 -35.41
CA GLY A 206 43.73 50.23 -36.77
C GLY A 206 44.55 48.94 -36.85
N GLU A 207 44.67 48.18 -35.76
CA GLU A 207 45.48 46.95 -35.67
C GLU A 207 44.80 45.74 -36.34
N LYS A 208 43.46 45.70 -36.36
CA LYS A 208 42.67 44.58 -36.89
C LYS A 208 41.59 45.03 -37.89
N ALA A 209 41.14 44.09 -38.73
CA ALA A 209 40.11 44.35 -39.74
C ALA A 209 38.69 44.38 -39.14
N PRO A 210 37.79 45.27 -39.60
CA PRO A 210 36.40 45.34 -39.14
C PRO A 210 35.60 44.03 -39.28
N SER A 211 35.96 43.17 -40.23
CA SER A 211 35.32 41.86 -40.45
C SER A 211 35.45 40.91 -39.26
N ALA A 212 36.48 41.07 -38.41
CA ALA A 212 36.68 40.26 -37.20
C ALA A 212 35.58 40.47 -36.15
N VAL A 213 34.98 41.67 -36.09
CA VAL A 213 33.90 41.98 -35.13
C VAL A 213 32.66 41.15 -35.40
N TYR A 214 32.29 40.96 -36.66
CA TYR A 214 31.07 40.23 -37.01
C TYR A 214 31.16 38.74 -36.61
N GLN A 215 32.34 38.13 -36.70
CA GLN A 215 32.57 36.76 -36.25
C GLN A 215 32.45 36.65 -34.71
N LEU A 216 33.11 37.56 -33.98
CA LEU A 216 33.02 37.63 -32.52
C LEU A 216 31.59 37.91 -32.03
N GLN A 217 30.83 38.77 -32.73
CA GLN A 217 29.43 39.03 -32.43
C GLN A 217 28.57 37.78 -32.60
N ALA A 218 28.80 36.99 -33.66
CA ALA A 218 28.12 35.71 -33.85
C ALA A 218 28.44 34.73 -32.71
N ASP A 219 29.69 34.68 -32.25
CA ASP A 219 30.11 33.78 -31.15
C ASP A 219 29.55 34.19 -29.79
N VAL A 220 29.44 35.50 -29.51
CA VAL A 220 28.76 36.01 -28.31
C VAL A 220 27.27 35.67 -28.37
N ALA A 221 26.63 35.81 -29.52
CA ALA A 221 25.22 35.43 -29.70
C ALA A 221 25.01 33.92 -29.49
N ALA A 222 25.91 33.08 -30.03
CA ALA A 222 25.89 31.64 -29.82
C ALA A 222 26.06 31.25 -28.33
N ALA A 223 27.04 31.85 -27.63
CA ALA A 223 27.22 31.58 -26.19
C ALA A 223 26.03 32.06 -25.35
N ARG A 224 25.39 33.18 -25.73
CA ARG A 224 24.17 33.64 -25.07
C ARG A 224 23.03 32.64 -25.26
N GLN A 225 22.88 32.07 -26.46
CA GLN A 225 21.90 31.02 -26.72
C GLN A 225 22.18 29.76 -25.90
N GLU A 226 23.44 29.32 -25.79
CA GLU A 226 23.84 28.18 -24.95
C GLU A 226 23.51 28.42 -23.47
N LEU A 227 23.74 29.62 -22.94
CA LEU A 227 23.37 29.99 -21.57
C LEU A 227 21.87 29.94 -21.35
N VAL A 228 21.07 30.49 -22.28
CA VAL A 228 19.60 30.44 -22.20
C VAL A 228 19.09 28.99 -22.21
N GLN A 229 19.69 28.12 -23.03
CA GLN A 229 19.33 26.70 -23.06
C GLN A 229 19.71 25.99 -21.75
N ALA A 230 20.89 26.27 -21.19
CA ALA A 230 21.30 25.71 -19.90
C ALA A 230 20.38 26.16 -18.76
N GLN A 231 19.97 27.43 -18.74
CA GLN A 231 19.02 27.98 -17.77
C GLN A 231 17.66 27.28 -17.88
N ARG A 232 17.15 27.13 -19.11
CA ARG A 232 15.92 26.37 -19.38
C ARG A 232 16.00 24.93 -18.83
N ASN A 233 17.11 24.24 -19.05
CA ASN A 233 17.29 22.87 -18.57
C ASN A 233 17.32 22.82 -17.02
N ALA A 234 17.98 23.78 -16.37
CA ALA A 234 17.96 23.91 -14.92
C ALA A 234 16.54 24.16 -14.38
N ASP A 235 15.77 25.04 -15.01
CA ASP A 235 14.38 25.33 -14.62
C ASP A 235 13.45 24.12 -14.80
N ILE A 236 13.64 23.35 -15.88
CA ILE A 236 12.91 22.08 -16.08
C ILE A 236 13.25 21.09 -14.98
N SER A 237 14.53 20.86 -14.69
CA SER A 237 14.95 19.92 -13.63
C SER A 237 14.47 20.34 -12.23
N LYS A 238 14.41 21.65 -11.97
CA LYS A 238 13.81 22.22 -10.76
C LYS A 238 12.32 21.89 -10.67
N THR A 239 11.59 22.10 -11.76
CA THR A 239 10.15 21.82 -11.83
C THR A 239 9.84 20.33 -11.63
N GLU A 240 10.67 19.45 -12.19
CA GLU A 240 10.54 18.01 -11.98
C GLU A 240 10.74 17.60 -10.52
N LEU A 241 11.70 18.21 -9.83
CA LEU A 241 11.92 18.00 -8.40
C LEU A 241 10.73 18.53 -7.58
N VAL A 242 10.24 19.74 -7.85
CA VAL A 242 9.04 20.31 -7.20
C VAL A 242 7.83 19.38 -7.32
N ARG A 243 7.61 18.80 -8.51
CA ARG A 243 6.55 17.80 -8.74
C ARG A 243 6.73 16.54 -7.89
N LEU A 244 7.95 16.01 -7.80
CA LEU A 244 8.24 14.82 -7.00
C LEU A 244 8.04 15.05 -5.50
N LEU A 245 8.35 16.26 -5.02
CA LEU A 245 8.13 16.70 -3.64
C LEU A 245 6.67 17.03 -3.33
N VAL A 246 5.78 16.97 -4.33
CA VAL A 246 4.36 17.33 -4.22
C VAL A 246 4.20 18.76 -3.66
N LEU A 247 5.02 19.67 -4.17
CA LEU A 247 4.94 21.10 -3.92
C LEU A 247 4.09 21.79 -5.00
N ASP A 248 3.64 23.01 -4.74
CA ASP A 248 2.87 23.79 -5.71
C ASP A 248 3.74 24.14 -6.93
N PRO A 249 3.39 23.71 -8.16
CA PRO A 249 4.19 24.03 -9.35
C PRO A 249 4.32 25.54 -9.62
N PHE A 250 3.42 26.37 -9.07
CA PHE A 250 3.47 27.82 -9.21
C PHE A 250 4.20 28.53 -8.06
N GLY A 251 4.66 27.77 -7.06
CA GLY A 251 5.40 28.30 -5.92
C GLY A 251 6.84 28.70 -6.26
N SER A 252 7.35 29.70 -5.54
CA SER A 252 8.75 30.13 -5.64
C SER A 252 9.61 29.39 -4.62
N TYR A 253 10.40 28.41 -5.07
CA TYR A 253 11.31 27.64 -4.22
C TYR A 253 12.77 27.84 -4.64
N SER A 254 13.67 27.85 -3.66
CA SER A 254 15.12 27.78 -3.89
C SER A 254 15.66 26.44 -3.36
N PHE A 255 16.72 25.92 -3.97
CA PHE A 255 17.37 24.66 -3.56
C PHE A 255 18.85 24.93 -3.33
N LYS A 256 19.46 24.39 -2.27
CA LYS A 256 20.88 24.61 -1.95
C LYS A 256 21.77 23.55 -2.61
N THR A 257 22.16 23.76 -3.87
CA THR A 257 22.98 22.79 -4.62
C THR A 257 24.49 22.96 -4.46
N SER A 258 24.95 24.13 -3.97
CA SER A 258 26.38 24.47 -3.90
C SER A 258 27.21 23.56 -2.97
N ALA A 259 26.59 22.87 -2.02
CA ALA A 259 27.30 21.97 -1.10
C ALA A 259 27.87 20.73 -1.82
N LEU A 260 27.23 20.31 -2.91
CA LEU A 260 27.69 19.17 -3.71
C LEU A 260 28.97 19.48 -4.49
N ASP A 261 29.22 20.77 -4.80
CA ASP A 261 30.42 21.20 -5.51
C ASP A 261 31.67 21.20 -4.62
N ASP A 262 31.55 21.31 -3.30
CA ASP A 262 32.71 21.35 -2.37
C ASP A 262 33.10 19.95 -1.87
N GLU A 263 32.13 19.08 -1.56
CA GLU A 263 32.40 17.72 -1.02
C GLU A 263 33.02 16.79 -2.06
N LEU A 264 32.67 16.95 -3.33
CA LEU A 264 33.16 16.10 -4.40
C LEU A 264 34.65 16.32 -4.75
N ASP A 265 35.27 17.44 -4.33
CA ASP A 265 36.71 17.69 -4.54
C ASP A 265 37.59 17.01 -3.45
N THR A 266 36.98 16.51 -2.35
CA THR A 266 37.69 15.84 -1.24
C THR A 266 37.41 14.33 -1.14
N ALA A 267 36.45 13.81 -1.91
CA ALA A 267 36.07 12.40 -1.89
C ALA A 267 37.19 11.51 -2.47
N THR A 268 37.91 10.81 -1.59
CA THR A 268 38.84 9.75 -1.98
C THR A 268 38.02 8.58 -2.53
N ALA A 269 38.36 8.09 -3.73
CA ALA A 269 37.63 6.99 -4.36
C ALA A 269 37.59 5.77 -3.40
N PRO A 270 36.39 5.29 -3.00
CA PRO A 270 36.29 4.13 -2.12
C PRO A 270 36.93 2.90 -2.75
N ALA A 271 37.34 1.95 -1.91
CA ALA A 271 37.93 0.69 -2.34
C ALA A 271 37.08 0.02 -3.44
N PRO A 272 37.71 -0.63 -4.44
CA PRO A 272 36.98 -1.18 -5.58
C PRO A 272 35.94 -2.21 -5.13
N TYR A 273 34.67 -1.93 -5.44
CA TYR A 273 33.57 -2.85 -5.17
C TYR A 273 33.73 -4.16 -5.97
N GLN A 274 33.49 -5.28 -5.28
CA GLN A 274 33.45 -6.62 -5.87
C GLN A 274 32.00 -7.10 -6.02
N LEU A 275 31.70 -7.76 -7.14
CA LEU A 275 30.33 -8.19 -7.44
C LEU A 275 29.77 -9.13 -6.36
N ASP A 276 30.55 -10.10 -5.91
CA ASP A 276 30.09 -11.11 -4.96
C ASP A 276 29.67 -10.47 -3.62
N GLN A 277 30.42 -9.48 -3.13
CA GLN A 277 30.08 -8.74 -1.91
C GLN A 277 28.81 -7.89 -2.08
N LEU A 278 28.59 -7.33 -3.28
CA LEU A 278 27.37 -6.58 -3.58
C LEU A 278 26.15 -7.52 -3.63
N LEU A 279 26.29 -8.70 -4.23
CA LEU A 279 25.22 -9.69 -4.32
C LEU A 279 24.84 -10.24 -2.94
N GLU A 280 25.83 -10.56 -2.10
CA GLU A 280 25.59 -11.03 -0.73
C GLU A 280 24.78 -10.00 0.06
N ARG A 281 25.19 -8.72 0.02
CA ARG A 281 24.43 -7.63 0.66
C ARG A 281 23.04 -7.48 0.06
N ALA A 282 22.91 -7.52 -1.27
CA ALA A 282 21.63 -7.36 -1.94
C ALA A 282 20.63 -8.47 -1.58
N TYR A 283 21.08 -9.72 -1.48
CA TYR A 283 20.21 -10.84 -1.08
C TYR A 283 19.81 -10.80 0.39
N ASP A 284 20.62 -10.17 1.25
CA ASP A 284 20.32 -10.06 2.68
C ASP A 284 19.50 -8.82 3.05
N GLN A 285 19.63 -7.71 2.31
CA GLN A 285 19.09 -6.41 2.71
C GLN A 285 17.93 -5.90 1.85
N ARG A 286 17.68 -6.50 0.68
CA ARG A 286 16.60 -6.05 -0.21
C ARG A 286 15.22 -6.47 0.28
N GLU A 287 14.33 -5.49 0.44
CA GLU A 287 13.00 -5.75 0.97
C GLU A 287 12.04 -6.35 -0.05
N ASP A 288 12.25 -6.19 -1.35
CA ASP A 288 11.44 -6.88 -2.35
C ASP A 288 11.66 -8.42 -2.29
N LEU A 289 12.87 -8.88 -2.00
CA LEU A 289 13.13 -10.30 -1.77
C LEU A 289 12.44 -10.80 -0.49
N HIS A 290 12.49 -10.02 0.60
CA HIS A 290 11.75 -10.34 1.83
C HIS A 290 10.23 -10.26 1.63
N ALA A 291 9.73 -9.36 0.79
CA ALA A 291 8.32 -9.28 0.43
C ALA A 291 7.89 -10.55 -0.32
N GLN A 292 8.70 -11.01 -1.28
CA GLN A 292 8.41 -12.24 -2.02
C GLN A 292 8.49 -13.48 -1.12
N GLN A 293 9.42 -13.53 -0.16
CA GLN A 293 9.48 -14.61 0.84
C GLN A 293 8.22 -14.65 1.72
N ALA A 294 7.75 -13.49 2.18
CA ALA A 294 6.50 -13.40 2.93
C ALA A 294 5.27 -13.76 2.07
N SER A 295 5.29 -13.45 0.77
CA SER A 295 4.25 -13.91 -0.17
C SER A 295 4.24 -15.44 -0.32
N ILE A 296 5.41 -16.08 -0.43
CA ILE A 296 5.52 -17.55 -0.44
C ILE A 296 4.95 -18.13 0.86
N ALA A 297 5.28 -17.55 2.01
CA ALA A 297 4.72 -17.99 3.30
C ALA A 297 3.19 -17.87 3.35
N ALA A 298 2.61 -16.82 2.72
CA ALA A 298 1.16 -16.69 2.57
C ALA A 298 0.58 -17.81 1.67
N ASP A 299 1.20 -18.10 0.53
CA ASP A 299 0.74 -19.15 -0.38
C ASP A 299 0.85 -20.56 0.23
N GLU A 300 1.83 -20.80 1.11
CA GLU A 300 1.89 -22.02 1.92
C GLU A 300 0.68 -22.16 2.85
N GLN A 301 0.22 -21.05 3.44
CA GLN A 301 -1.00 -21.05 4.24
C GLN A 301 -2.25 -21.23 3.38
N ASN A 302 -2.29 -20.66 2.18
CA ASN A 302 -3.38 -20.89 1.22
C ASN A 302 -3.50 -22.39 0.86
N VAL A 303 -2.38 -23.10 0.67
CA VAL A 303 -2.38 -24.57 0.49
C VAL A 303 -2.96 -25.28 1.72
N ARG A 304 -2.63 -24.83 2.93
CA ARG A 304 -3.21 -25.38 4.18
C ARG A 304 -4.71 -25.11 4.27
N ALA A 305 -5.17 -23.91 3.91
CA ALA A 305 -6.58 -23.54 3.87
C ALA A 305 -7.38 -24.38 2.86
N ALA A 306 -6.79 -24.67 1.69
CA ALA A 306 -7.37 -25.57 0.69
C ALA A 306 -7.49 -27.01 1.22
N ARG A 307 -6.46 -27.53 1.91
CA ARG A 307 -6.50 -28.85 2.56
C ARG A 307 -7.55 -28.95 3.65
N GLY A 308 -7.97 -27.82 4.23
CA GLY A 308 -9.08 -27.75 5.18
C GLY A 308 -10.41 -28.26 4.61
N GLY A 309 -10.58 -28.32 3.29
CA GLY A 309 -11.76 -28.93 2.66
C GLY A 309 -11.93 -30.43 2.93
N PHE A 310 -10.87 -31.15 3.30
CA PHE A 310 -10.93 -32.58 3.62
C PHE A 310 -11.44 -32.88 5.03
N TRP A 311 -11.62 -31.85 5.86
CA TRP A 311 -12.03 -31.98 7.25
C TRP A 311 -13.51 -31.58 7.43
N PRO A 312 -14.18 -32.13 8.44
CA PRO A 312 -15.55 -31.72 8.77
C PRO A 312 -15.61 -30.28 9.28
N ARG A 313 -16.80 -29.71 9.22
CA ARG A 313 -17.13 -28.40 9.79
C ARG A 313 -18.09 -28.55 10.95
N LEU A 314 -17.85 -27.82 12.03
CA LEU A 314 -18.67 -27.80 13.22
C LEU A 314 -19.13 -26.37 13.49
N ASP A 315 -20.43 -26.15 13.43
CA ASP A 315 -21.07 -24.85 13.66
C ASP A 315 -22.01 -24.90 14.87
N LEU A 316 -22.05 -23.82 15.63
CA LEU A 316 -23.04 -23.59 16.68
C LEU A 316 -23.91 -22.40 16.28
N SER A 317 -25.22 -22.64 16.18
CA SER A 317 -26.20 -21.63 15.78
C SER A 317 -27.27 -21.48 16.86
N PHE A 318 -27.50 -20.23 17.25
CA PHE A 318 -28.56 -19.80 18.14
C PHE A 318 -29.59 -18.99 17.33
N ASN A 319 -30.86 -19.35 17.47
CA ASN A 319 -31.97 -18.63 16.87
C ASN A 319 -32.96 -18.25 17.97
N TYR A 320 -33.44 -17.01 17.94
CA TYR A 320 -34.49 -16.54 18.82
C TYR A 320 -35.44 -15.68 18.01
N GLY A 321 -36.72 -16.01 18.01
CA GLY A 321 -37.67 -15.27 17.20
C GLY A 321 -39.06 -15.30 17.76
N SER A 322 -39.89 -14.45 17.19
CA SER A 322 -41.31 -14.43 17.42
C SER A 322 -42.03 -14.07 16.14
N ASN A 323 -43.30 -14.42 16.05
CA ASN A 323 -44.12 -14.10 14.90
C ASN A 323 -45.49 -13.57 15.30
N TRP A 324 -46.05 -12.79 14.40
CA TRP A 324 -47.41 -12.31 14.44
C TRP A 324 -48.14 -12.82 13.20
N ASN A 325 -49.41 -13.19 13.35
CA ASN A 325 -50.27 -13.57 12.23
C ASN A 325 -51.66 -12.94 12.42
N SER A 326 -52.16 -12.25 11.40
CA SER A 326 -53.46 -11.59 11.39
C SER A 326 -54.65 -12.54 11.56
N LEU A 327 -54.46 -13.83 11.30
CA LEU A 327 -55.47 -14.87 11.50
C LEU A 327 -55.47 -15.47 12.92
N SER A 328 -54.53 -15.05 13.78
CA SER A 328 -54.45 -15.56 15.15
C SER A 328 -55.63 -15.09 15.99
N ARG A 329 -56.38 -16.04 16.52
CA ARG A 329 -57.47 -15.79 17.47
C ARG A 329 -57.27 -16.63 18.73
N ARG A 330 -57.69 -16.09 19.89
CA ARG A 330 -57.67 -16.78 21.18
C ARG A 330 -59.10 -16.94 21.66
N ALA A 331 -59.43 -18.12 22.20
CA ALA A 331 -60.72 -18.38 22.84
C ALA A 331 -60.93 -17.45 24.04
N ILE A 332 -62.14 -16.93 24.19
CA ILE A 332 -62.56 -16.12 25.34
C ILE A 332 -62.88 -17.08 26.49
N PRO A 333 -62.14 -17.03 27.62
CA PRO A 333 -62.40 -17.91 28.75
C PRO A 333 -63.84 -17.80 29.24
N GLY A 334 -64.52 -18.94 29.46
CA GLY A 334 -65.92 -18.99 29.88
C GLY A 334 -66.93 -19.21 28.75
N THR A 335 -66.49 -19.21 27.49
CA THR A 335 -67.29 -19.63 26.33
C THR A 335 -66.83 -21.02 25.86
N GLY A 336 -67.75 -21.80 25.30
CA GLY A 336 -67.54 -23.14 24.75
C GLY A 336 -67.18 -24.24 25.74
N THR A 337 -67.52 -24.07 27.03
CA THR A 337 -67.46 -25.15 28.00
C THR A 337 -68.54 -26.19 27.68
N PRO A 338 -68.19 -27.48 27.51
CA PRO A 338 -69.20 -28.54 27.41
C PRO A 338 -69.98 -28.63 28.73
N PRO A 339 -71.28 -28.93 28.71
CA PRO A 339 -72.02 -29.22 29.94
C PRO A 339 -71.34 -30.39 30.67
N ARG A 340 -71.20 -30.28 31.99
CA ARG A 340 -70.58 -31.30 32.83
C ARG A 340 -71.52 -31.64 33.98
N GLN A 341 -71.60 -32.91 34.33
CA GLN A 341 -72.36 -33.33 35.50
C GLN A 341 -71.48 -33.24 36.75
N GLY A 342 -71.82 -32.34 37.66
CA GLY A 342 -71.24 -32.27 38.99
C GLY A 342 -71.94 -33.27 39.92
N ARG A 343 -71.18 -33.92 40.81
CA ARG A 343 -71.73 -34.81 41.83
C ARG A 343 -71.63 -34.15 43.19
N ILE A 344 -72.76 -33.79 43.80
CA ILE A 344 -72.78 -33.33 45.19
C ILE A 344 -73.25 -34.49 46.05
N THR A 345 -72.40 -34.88 47.01
CA THR A 345 -72.76 -35.87 48.03
C THR A 345 -73.23 -35.10 49.27
N PRO A 346 -74.49 -35.25 49.69
CA PRO A 346 -74.99 -34.61 50.91
C PRO A 346 -74.18 -35.06 52.14
N ALA A 347 -73.97 -34.15 53.11
CA ALA A 347 -73.18 -34.43 54.32
C ALA A 347 -73.76 -35.59 55.17
N ASP A 348 -75.02 -35.92 54.95
CA ASP A 348 -75.80 -36.93 55.65
C ASP A 348 -75.57 -38.35 55.09
N GLY A 349 -74.70 -38.50 54.07
CA GLY A 349 -74.33 -39.80 53.49
C GLY A 349 -75.34 -40.39 52.49
N GLY A 350 -76.32 -39.61 52.03
CA GLY A 350 -77.31 -40.02 51.04
C GLY A 350 -76.76 -40.19 49.62
N GLU A 351 -77.57 -40.80 48.74
CA GLU A 351 -77.27 -40.99 47.31
C GLU A 351 -76.81 -39.68 46.66
N PRO A 352 -75.72 -39.69 45.87
CA PRO A 352 -75.19 -38.46 45.27
C PRO A 352 -76.18 -37.84 44.29
N ILE A 353 -76.44 -36.54 44.43
CA ILE A 353 -77.27 -35.79 43.48
C ILE A 353 -76.37 -35.32 42.34
N MET A 354 -76.69 -35.76 41.12
CA MET A 354 -76.05 -35.27 39.91
C MET A 354 -76.68 -33.95 39.51
N ILE A 355 -75.86 -32.91 39.35
CA ILE A 355 -76.29 -31.58 38.93
C ILE A 355 -75.68 -31.31 37.56
N ASP A 356 -76.53 -31.06 36.57
CA ASP A 356 -76.06 -30.58 35.27
C ASP A 356 -75.53 -29.16 35.43
N ILE A 357 -74.22 -28.99 35.28
CA ILE A 357 -73.59 -27.68 35.19
C ILE A 357 -73.74 -27.25 33.72
N PRO A 358 -74.60 -26.25 33.41
CA PRO A 358 -74.84 -25.84 32.04
C PRO A 358 -73.54 -25.31 31.42
N GLY A 359 -73.18 -25.87 30.27
CA GLY A 359 -72.12 -25.37 29.40
C GLY A 359 -72.73 -24.64 28.21
N THR A 360 -72.00 -23.71 27.58
CA THR A 360 -72.57 -22.90 26.47
C THR A 360 -72.76 -23.69 25.18
N GLY A 361 -72.31 -24.95 25.09
CA GLY A 361 -72.59 -25.89 23.99
C GLY A 361 -72.01 -25.55 22.60
N GLU A 362 -71.62 -24.30 22.39
CA GLU A 362 -71.05 -23.77 21.14
C GLU A 362 -69.52 -23.84 21.13
N PRO A 363 -68.86 -23.74 19.96
CA PRO A 363 -67.42 -23.47 19.90
C PRO A 363 -67.11 -22.20 20.71
N PRO A 364 -65.98 -22.14 21.45
CA PRO A 364 -65.64 -20.96 22.23
C PRO A 364 -65.58 -19.72 21.31
N GLU A 365 -66.19 -18.62 21.75
CA GLU A 365 -66.05 -17.35 21.06
C GLU A 365 -64.57 -16.99 20.99
N THR A 366 -64.10 -16.55 19.82
CA THR A 366 -62.68 -16.21 19.63
C THR A 366 -62.53 -14.72 19.35
N ARG A 367 -61.54 -14.10 19.99
CA ARG A 367 -61.15 -12.72 19.70
C ARG A 367 -59.77 -12.67 19.05
N GLN A 368 -59.54 -11.65 18.22
CA GLN A 368 -58.20 -11.39 17.69
C GLN A 368 -57.23 -11.16 18.85
N THR A 369 -56.07 -11.81 18.79
CA THR A 369 -55.03 -11.63 19.81
C THR A 369 -54.26 -10.35 19.49
N ALA A 370 -54.00 -9.49 20.48
CA ALA A 370 -53.26 -8.25 20.25
C ALA A 370 -51.84 -8.52 19.72
N PHE A 371 -51.28 -7.56 18.98
CA PHE A 371 -49.98 -7.72 18.32
C PHE A 371 -48.86 -8.12 19.29
N PHE A 372 -48.66 -7.37 20.37
CA PHE A 372 -47.60 -7.65 21.35
C PHE A 372 -47.87 -8.92 22.17
N ASP A 373 -49.14 -9.26 22.44
CA ASP A 373 -49.50 -10.52 23.11
C ASP A 373 -49.13 -11.72 22.26
N GLN A 374 -49.33 -11.65 20.93
CA GLN A 374 -48.90 -12.70 20.02
C GLN A 374 -47.37 -12.82 20.02
N LEU A 375 -46.66 -11.69 20.00
CA LEU A 375 -45.20 -11.70 20.01
C LEU A 375 -44.62 -12.27 21.31
N ASP A 376 -45.19 -11.96 22.46
CA ASP A 376 -44.72 -12.51 23.73
C ASP A 376 -45.07 -14.00 23.86
N ALA A 377 -46.30 -14.38 23.49
CA ALA A 377 -46.76 -15.76 23.58
C ALA A 377 -46.05 -16.72 22.59
N ARG A 378 -45.50 -16.18 21.49
CA ARG A 378 -44.86 -16.98 20.42
C ARG A 378 -43.35 -16.79 20.34
N ARG A 379 -42.74 -16.16 21.34
CA ARG A 379 -41.29 -16.10 21.44
C ARG A 379 -40.73 -17.51 21.64
N GLY A 380 -39.72 -17.86 20.86
CA GLY A 380 -39.09 -19.18 20.89
C GLY A 380 -37.61 -19.07 20.55
N GLY A 381 -36.79 -19.80 21.30
CA GLY A 381 -35.36 -19.91 21.08
C GLY A 381 -34.94 -21.35 20.78
N GLY A 382 -33.92 -21.51 19.96
CA GLY A 382 -33.28 -22.78 19.64
C GLY A 382 -31.77 -22.65 19.69
N LEU A 383 -31.12 -23.73 20.13
CA LEU A 383 -29.68 -23.93 20.00
C LEU A 383 -29.47 -25.17 19.13
N SER A 384 -28.62 -25.05 18.12
CA SER A 384 -28.31 -26.14 17.19
C SER A 384 -26.81 -26.27 17.01
N VAL A 385 -26.32 -27.51 17.07
CA VAL A 385 -24.95 -27.87 16.72
C VAL A 385 -25.02 -28.65 15.42
N SER A 386 -24.30 -28.20 14.39
CA SER A 386 -24.29 -28.82 13.07
C SER A 386 -22.89 -29.33 12.76
N LEU A 387 -22.78 -30.64 12.50
CA LEU A 387 -21.57 -31.27 11.97
C LEU A 387 -21.80 -31.60 10.49
N SER A 388 -21.06 -30.95 9.60
CA SER A 388 -21.13 -31.20 8.16
C SER A 388 -19.83 -31.84 7.67
N TYR A 389 -19.93 -33.00 7.04
CA TYR A 389 -18.79 -33.68 6.42
C TYR A 389 -19.13 -34.10 4.99
N THR A 390 -18.46 -33.50 4.01
CA THR A 390 -18.65 -33.83 2.60
C THR A 390 -17.81 -35.04 2.22
N LEU A 391 -18.45 -36.19 2.07
CA LEU A 391 -17.77 -37.44 1.68
C LEU A 391 -17.28 -37.43 0.23
N PHE A 392 -18.03 -36.77 -0.66
CA PHE A 392 -17.68 -36.66 -2.07
C PHE A 392 -18.17 -35.33 -2.65
N ASP A 393 -17.25 -34.51 -3.12
CA ASP A 393 -17.50 -33.16 -3.66
C ASP A 393 -17.12 -33.06 -5.15
N ARG A 394 -17.15 -34.18 -5.87
CA ARG A 394 -16.69 -34.28 -7.27
C ARG A 394 -15.20 -33.90 -7.44
N PHE A 395 -14.37 -34.23 -6.45
CA PHE A 395 -12.93 -33.94 -6.40
C PHE A 395 -12.58 -32.45 -6.29
N GLN A 396 -13.54 -31.57 -5.99
CA GLN A 396 -13.31 -30.13 -5.93
C GLN A 396 -12.22 -29.76 -4.92
N THR A 397 -12.22 -30.36 -3.72
CA THR A 397 -11.21 -30.12 -2.70
C THR A 397 -9.82 -30.50 -3.18
N ARG A 398 -9.70 -31.62 -3.92
CA ARG A 398 -8.43 -32.04 -4.50
C ARG A 398 -7.93 -31.02 -5.54
N TYR A 399 -8.77 -30.60 -6.48
CA TYR A 399 -8.39 -29.61 -7.47
C TYR A 399 -8.04 -28.25 -6.85
N ASN A 400 -8.73 -27.83 -5.79
CA ASN A 400 -8.37 -26.61 -5.07
C ASN A 400 -6.98 -26.71 -4.42
N VAL A 401 -6.62 -27.87 -3.87
CA VAL A 401 -5.28 -28.09 -3.30
C VAL A 401 -4.20 -28.13 -4.37
N GLU A 402 -4.45 -28.80 -5.49
CA GLU A 402 -3.52 -28.83 -6.63
C GLU A 402 -3.32 -27.41 -7.21
N GLN A 403 -4.40 -26.62 -7.35
CA GLN A 403 -4.32 -25.23 -7.80
C GLN A 403 -3.53 -24.34 -6.85
N ALA A 404 -3.73 -24.48 -5.53
CA ALA A 404 -2.98 -23.74 -4.53
C ALA A 404 -1.49 -24.13 -4.53
N GLN A 405 -1.16 -25.40 -4.78
CA GLN A 405 0.23 -25.85 -4.93
C GLN A 405 0.90 -25.25 -6.16
N VAL A 406 0.19 -25.17 -7.29
CA VAL A 406 0.68 -24.49 -8.49
C VAL A 406 0.94 -23.01 -8.23
N GLN A 407 0.06 -22.33 -7.47
CA GLN A 407 0.28 -20.94 -7.07
C GLN A 407 1.54 -20.76 -6.20
N LEU A 408 1.73 -21.65 -5.21
CA LEU A 408 2.93 -21.66 -4.37
C LEU A 408 4.21 -21.88 -5.20
N GLU A 409 4.17 -22.80 -6.17
CA GLU A 409 5.33 -23.06 -7.03
C GLU A 409 5.63 -21.86 -7.95
N ASN A 410 4.60 -21.20 -8.49
CA ASN A 410 4.77 -19.96 -9.23
C ASN A 410 5.40 -18.85 -8.36
N ALA A 411 5.01 -18.72 -7.09
CA ALA A 411 5.61 -17.76 -6.17
C ALA A 411 7.08 -18.07 -5.87
N ARG A 412 7.47 -19.34 -5.85
CA ARG A 412 8.88 -19.76 -5.74
C ARG A 412 9.67 -19.41 -6.99
N PHE A 413 9.13 -19.66 -8.19
CA PHE A 413 9.79 -19.24 -9.43
C PHE A 413 9.93 -17.72 -9.54
N GLN A 414 8.94 -16.96 -9.10
CA GLN A 414 9.05 -15.50 -9.00
C GLN A 414 10.18 -15.04 -8.08
N LYS A 415 10.42 -15.74 -6.97
CA LYS A 415 11.58 -15.48 -6.10
C LYS A 415 12.90 -15.74 -6.82
N GLU A 416 13.03 -16.86 -7.53
CA GLU A 416 14.26 -17.16 -8.27
C GLU A 416 14.49 -16.19 -9.43
N LEU A 417 13.43 -15.79 -10.15
CA LEU A 417 13.51 -14.73 -11.16
C LEU A 417 13.98 -13.41 -10.53
N LEU A 418 13.39 -13.01 -9.40
CA LEU A 418 13.81 -11.80 -8.69
C LEU A 418 15.29 -11.87 -8.27
N ARG A 419 15.80 -13.03 -7.82
CA ARG A 419 17.22 -13.19 -7.50
C ARG A 419 18.13 -13.01 -8.71
N GLN A 420 17.69 -13.46 -9.89
CA GLN A 420 18.40 -13.24 -11.15
C GLN A 420 18.37 -11.76 -11.55
N ASP A 421 17.21 -11.11 -11.44
CA ASP A 421 17.05 -9.69 -11.75
C ASP A 421 17.94 -8.82 -10.84
N ILE A 422 17.97 -9.10 -9.53
CA ILE A 422 18.87 -8.47 -8.56
C ILE A 422 20.33 -8.64 -8.99
N ALA A 423 20.71 -9.85 -9.46
CA ALA A 423 22.08 -10.11 -9.88
C ALA A 423 22.48 -9.33 -11.13
N VAL A 424 21.57 -9.24 -12.11
CA VAL A 424 21.75 -8.44 -13.32
C VAL A 424 21.85 -6.96 -12.97
N GLU A 425 20.97 -6.46 -12.09
CA GLU A 425 20.95 -5.07 -11.65
C GLU A 425 22.25 -4.70 -10.92
N ALA A 426 22.73 -5.54 -10.01
CA ALA A 426 23.99 -5.32 -9.28
C ALA A 426 25.20 -5.33 -10.21
N ARG A 427 25.22 -6.24 -11.20
CA ARG A 427 26.27 -6.30 -12.21
C ARG A 427 26.28 -5.05 -13.08
N GLN A 428 25.12 -4.59 -13.53
CA GLN A 428 24.99 -3.36 -14.32
C GLN A 428 25.44 -2.13 -13.54
N ALA A 429 25.00 -1.99 -12.29
CA ALA A 429 25.41 -0.89 -11.42
C ALA A 429 26.92 -0.86 -11.20
N LEU A 430 27.57 -2.02 -11.02
CA LEU A 430 29.02 -2.10 -10.89
C LEU A 430 29.76 -1.69 -12.18
N VAL A 431 29.25 -2.10 -13.35
CA VAL A 431 29.84 -1.72 -14.64
C VAL A 431 29.67 -0.21 -14.88
N GLU A 432 28.48 0.33 -14.64
CA GLU A 432 28.20 1.76 -14.78
C GLU A 432 29.04 2.61 -13.83
N TYR A 433 29.23 2.18 -12.58
CA TYR A 433 30.12 2.85 -11.63
C TYR A 433 31.58 2.87 -12.13
N ARG A 434 32.10 1.73 -12.61
CA ARG A 434 33.47 1.64 -13.16
C ARG A 434 33.65 2.54 -14.39
N ASN A 435 32.64 2.57 -15.26
CA ASN A 435 32.62 3.42 -16.44
C ASN A 435 32.58 4.90 -16.06
N ALA A 436 31.72 5.29 -15.11
CA ALA A 436 31.62 6.67 -14.64
C ALA A 436 32.93 7.15 -13.99
N ARG A 437 33.60 6.29 -13.21
CA ARG A 437 34.92 6.60 -12.63
C ARG A 437 35.97 6.86 -13.70
N THR A 438 36.05 5.99 -14.71
CA THR A 438 37.00 6.12 -15.82
C THR A 438 36.66 7.33 -16.70
N SER A 439 35.36 7.59 -16.92
CA SER A 439 34.88 8.75 -17.67
C SER A 439 35.31 10.07 -17.01
N LEU A 440 35.20 10.17 -15.67
CA LEU A 440 35.66 11.34 -14.93
C LEU A 440 37.18 11.53 -15.05
N GLU A 441 37.95 10.45 -14.96
CA GLU A 441 39.42 10.48 -15.14
C GLU A 441 39.80 11.01 -16.53
N VAL A 442 39.19 10.47 -17.59
CA VAL A 442 39.41 10.91 -18.97
C VAL A 442 38.94 12.34 -19.20
N ALA A 443 37.76 12.72 -18.70
CA ALA A 443 37.24 14.08 -18.81
C ALA A 443 38.15 15.11 -18.10
N THR A 444 38.75 14.72 -16.98
CA THR A 444 39.71 15.56 -16.25
C THR A 444 40.99 15.76 -17.04
N GLN A 445 41.54 14.70 -17.65
CA GLN A 445 42.72 14.80 -18.53
C GLN A 445 42.42 15.65 -19.77
N ARG A 446 41.24 15.49 -20.38
CA ARG A 446 40.80 16.30 -21.53
C ARG A 446 40.65 17.78 -21.17
N LEU A 447 40.14 18.09 -19.98
CA LEU A 447 40.04 19.47 -19.49
C LEU A 447 41.43 20.11 -19.35
N GLU A 448 42.37 19.41 -18.74
CA GLU A 448 43.74 19.91 -18.58
C GLU A 448 44.42 20.16 -19.94
N ALA A 449 44.32 19.20 -20.87
CA ALA A 449 44.87 19.36 -22.21
C ALA A 449 44.20 20.49 -23.01
N ALA A 450 42.87 20.60 -22.93
CA ALA A 450 42.12 21.67 -23.60
C ALA A 450 42.46 23.05 -23.02
N ARG A 451 42.71 23.14 -21.71
CA ARG A 451 43.14 24.37 -21.05
C ARG A 451 44.51 24.82 -21.55
N GLN A 452 45.49 23.92 -21.59
CA GLN A 452 46.83 24.22 -22.12
C GLN A 452 46.78 24.62 -23.60
N ALA A 453 45.95 23.95 -24.41
CA ALA A 453 45.76 24.29 -25.81
C ALA A 453 45.12 25.69 -26.00
N GLN A 454 44.13 26.03 -25.17
CA GLN A 454 43.48 27.35 -25.18
C GLN A 454 44.46 28.46 -24.74
N GLU A 455 45.25 28.24 -23.70
CA GLU A 455 46.27 29.19 -23.24
C GLU A 455 47.32 29.44 -24.34
N ALA A 456 47.80 28.37 -25.00
CA ALA A 456 48.74 28.49 -26.12
C ALA A 456 48.13 29.19 -27.34
N ALA A 457 46.87 28.90 -27.69
CA ALA A 457 46.17 29.57 -28.78
C ALA A 457 45.93 31.05 -28.49
N GLN A 458 45.60 31.40 -27.24
CA GLN A 458 45.39 32.78 -26.81
C GLN A 458 46.67 33.60 -26.90
N GLU A 459 47.82 33.05 -26.47
CA GLU A 459 49.10 33.76 -26.57
C GLU A 459 49.52 33.92 -28.04
N ARG A 460 49.38 32.87 -28.87
CA ARG A 460 49.65 33.00 -30.32
C ARG A 460 48.75 34.02 -30.99
N TYR A 461 47.47 34.09 -30.61
CA TYR A 461 46.54 35.10 -31.14
C TYR A 461 46.93 36.52 -30.71
N ARG A 462 47.34 36.70 -29.45
CA ARG A 462 47.83 37.98 -28.92
C ARG A 462 49.09 38.47 -29.64
N LEU A 463 49.95 37.55 -30.05
CA LEU A 463 51.17 37.82 -30.83
C LEU A 463 50.93 37.92 -32.35
N GLY A 464 49.68 37.78 -32.82
CA GLY A 464 49.34 37.81 -34.25
C GLY A 464 49.75 36.55 -35.04
N ALA A 465 50.21 35.50 -34.36
CA ALA A 465 50.68 34.23 -34.92
C ALA A 465 49.60 33.13 -35.02
N ALA A 466 48.35 33.45 -34.67
CA ALA A 466 47.18 32.59 -34.84
C ALA A 466 45.96 33.42 -35.26
N THR A 467 45.05 32.77 -35.98
CA THR A 467 43.78 33.39 -36.39
C THR A 467 42.76 33.39 -35.25
N TYR A 468 41.72 34.23 -35.36
CA TYR A 468 40.60 34.20 -34.41
C TYR A 468 39.89 32.83 -34.43
N VAL A 469 39.80 32.19 -35.59
CA VAL A 469 39.20 30.87 -35.75
C VAL A 469 39.94 29.82 -34.91
N GLU A 470 41.27 29.81 -34.93
CA GLU A 470 42.07 28.92 -34.07
C GLU A 470 41.79 29.14 -32.56
N LEU A 471 41.64 30.39 -32.12
CA LEU A 471 41.30 30.71 -30.74
C LEU A 471 39.85 30.31 -30.40
N ALA A 472 38.90 30.53 -31.32
CA ALA A 472 37.51 30.16 -31.16
C ALA A 472 37.33 28.63 -31.07
N ASP A 473 38.07 27.87 -31.87
CA ASP A 473 38.10 26.40 -31.83
C ASP A 473 38.67 25.90 -30.49
N ALA A 474 39.75 26.52 -30.00
CA ALA A 474 40.34 26.18 -28.70
C ALA A 474 39.39 26.51 -27.53
N ASN A 475 38.73 27.68 -27.56
CA ASN A 475 37.72 28.06 -26.57
C ASN A 475 36.52 27.11 -26.58
N THR A 476 36.06 26.69 -27.76
CA THR A 476 34.98 25.71 -27.90
C THR A 476 35.38 24.35 -27.34
N SER A 477 36.61 23.91 -27.62
CA SER A 477 37.17 22.66 -27.07
C SER A 477 37.28 22.69 -25.54
N LEU A 478 37.73 23.81 -24.96
CA LEU A 478 37.78 24.01 -23.51
C LEU A 478 36.38 23.99 -22.89
N ALA A 479 35.42 24.72 -23.47
CA ALA A 479 34.05 24.76 -22.98
C ALA A 479 33.38 23.38 -23.00
N GLN A 480 33.64 22.58 -24.04
CA GLN A 480 33.16 21.20 -24.11
C GLN A 480 33.82 20.34 -23.02
N ALA A 481 35.13 20.42 -22.85
CA ALA A 481 35.85 19.65 -21.83
C ALA A 481 35.42 20.01 -20.40
N GLN A 482 35.14 21.29 -20.12
CA GLN A 482 34.58 21.73 -18.85
C GLN A 482 33.19 21.12 -18.60
N SER A 483 32.31 21.15 -19.61
CA SER A 483 30.97 20.57 -19.53
C SER A 483 31.01 19.05 -19.35
N ASP A 484 31.92 18.36 -20.05
CA ASP A 484 32.15 16.92 -19.95
C ASP A 484 32.63 16.54 -18.54
N ARG A 485 33.58 17.29 -17.96
CA ARG A 485 34.08 17.06 -16.58
C ARG A 485 33.00 17.28 -15.53
N VAL A 486 32.20 18.34 -15.68
CA VAL A 486 31.05 18.58 -14.79
C VAL A 486 30.07 17.41 -14.88
N SER A 487 29.72 16.97 -16.08
CA SER A 487 28.75 15.88 -16.25
C SER A 487 29.26 14.55 -15.69
N ALA A 488 30.49 14.17 -16.02
CA ALA A 488 31.11 12.94 -15.52
C ALA A 488 31.23 12.91 -13.98
N ARG A 489 31.42 14.08 -13.34
CA ARG A 489 31.50 14.22 -11.89
C ARG A 489 30.16 13.91 -11.21
N TYR A 490 29.08 14.52 -11.69
CA TYR A 490 27.73 14.26 -11.17
C TYR A 490 27.22 12.84 -11.50
N ASP A 491 27.60 12.30 -12.66
CA ASP A 491 27.31 10.92 -13.02
C ASP A 491 27.98 9.92 -12.06
N LEU A 492 29.26 10.13 -11.72
CA LEU A 492 29.95 9.27 -10.75
C LEU A 492 29.22 9.27 -9.39
N LEU A 493 28.81 10.44 -8.90
CA LEU A 493 28.05 10.55 -7.64
C LEU A 493 26.73 9.76 -7.73
N LEU A 494 25.97 9.91 -8.82
CA LEU A 494 24.74 9.16 -9.01
C LEU A 494 24.99 7.65 -9.02
N GLN A 495 26.04 7.19 -9.71
CA GLN A 495 26.35 5.76 -9.81
C GLN A 495 26.84 5.17 -8.48
N GLN A 496 27.52 5.95 -7.64
CA GLN A 496 27.84 5.54 -6.26
C GLN A 496 26.57 5.29 -5.46
N GLN A 497 25.64 6.24 -5.48
CA GLN A 497 24.37 6.14 -4.76
C GLN A 497 23.47 5.03 -5.33
N ARG A 498 23.58 4.76 -6.64
CA ARG A 498 22.90 3.64 -7.29
C ARG A 498 23.40 2.29 -6.76
N LEU A 499 24.69 2.14 -6.46
CA LEU A 499 25.19 0.90 -5.86
C LEU A 499 24.49 0.63 -4.52
N ASP A 500 24.42 1.64 -3.65
CA ASP A 500 23.74 1.53 -2.35
C ASP A 500 22.24 1.24 -2.50
N TYR A 501 21.59 1.82 -3.51
CA TYR A 501 20.19 1.53 -3.82
C TYR A 501 19.97 0.07 -4.24
N VAL A 502 20.82 -0.45 -5.14
CA VAL A 502 20.71 -1.82 -5.67
C VAL A 502 21.04 -2.87 -4.60
N THR A 503 21.97 -2.57 -3.69
CA THR A 503 22.28 -3.43 -2.54
C THR A 503 21.28 -3.34 -1.41
N GLY A 504 20.29 -2.45 -1.48
CA GLY A 504 19.35 -2.25 -0.37
C GLY A 504 20.03 -1.68 0.87
N THR A 505 21.06 -0.84 0.72
CA THR A 505 21.76 -0.17 1.82
C THR A 505 21.62 1.35 1.77
N LEU A 506 20.92 1.88 0.76
CA LEU A 506 20.59 3.31 0.68
C LEU A 506 19.82 3.73 1.93
N ASP A 507 20.48 4.55 2.73
CA ASP A 507 19.90 5.15 3.93
C ASP A 507 19.11 6.41 3.53
N PRO A 508 17.78 6.45 3.76
CA PRO A 508 16.95 7.61 3.49
C PRO A 508 17.36 8.88 4.23
N GLU A 509 18.10 8.76 5.32
CA GLU A 509 18.43 9.88 6.21
C GLU A 509 19.92 10.23 6.16
N ALA A 510 20.71 9.52 5.35
CA ALA A 510 22.12 9.84 5.15
C ALA A 510 22.30 11.09 4.26
N PRO A 511 23.30 11.93 4.55
CA PRO A 511 23.67 13.03 3.67
C PRO A 511 24.15 12.52 2.31
N LEU A 512 23.98 13.35 1.25
CA LEU A 512 24.30 13.02 -0.14
C LEU A 512 25.78 12.66 -0.38
N ALA A 513 26.69 13.25 0.39
CA ALA A 513 28.10 12.90 0.40
C ALA A 513 28.50 12.39 1.79
N ARG A 514 29.45 11.45 1.81
CA ARG A 514 30.07 10.91 3.03
C ARG A 514 31.51 11.37 3.14
#